data_AF-A0A673BNU3-F1
#
_entry.id   AF-A0A673BNU3-F1
#
_cell.length_a   1.000
_cell.length_b   1.000
_cell.length_c   1.000
_cell.angle_alpha   90.00
_cell.angle_beta   90.00
_cell.angle_gamma   90.00
#
_symmetry.space_group_name_H-M   'P 1'
#
loop_
_entity.id
_entity.type
_entity.pdbx_description
1 polymer ?
#
loop_
_entity_poly.entity_id
_entity_poly.type
_entity_poly.pdbx_seq_one_letter_code
_entity_poly.pdbx_strand_id
1 'polypeptide(L)'
;MNRPAPVEIPYECMRFLITHNPTNATLNKFTEELKKFGVNTLVRVCDATYDKAPVEKEGIQVLGLIVMLFYMSQTCVLCAVHV
;
A
#
# COMPACT_ATOMS: atom_id res chain seq x y z
N MET A 1 9.93 -15.43 8.18
CA MET A 1 9.27 -14.39 9.02
C MET A 1 7.78 -14.48 8.77
N ASN A 2 6.96 -14.54 9.82
CA ASN A 2 5.50 -14.43 9.73
C ASN A 2 5.15 -13.01 9.31
N ARG A 3 4.90 -12.79 8.02
CA ARG A 3 4.32 -11.52 7.57
C ARG A 3 2.85 -11.57 7.95
N PRO A 4 2.34 -10.66 8.81
CA PRO A 4 0.92 -10.64 9.13
C PRO A 4 0.12 -10.43 7.85
N ALA A 5 -1.06 -11.03 7.80
CA ALA A 5 -1.96 -10.95 6.66
C ALA A 5 -2.33 -9.48 6.38
N PRO A 6 -2.58 -9.12 5.10
CA PRO A 6 -3.18 -7.83 4.77
C PRO A 6 -4.45 -7.59 5.60
N VAL A 7 -4.58 -6.38 6.14
CA VAL A 7 -5.75 -6.00 6.94
C VAL A 7 -6.60 -5.02 6.14
N GLU A 8 -7.84 -5.38 5.89
CA GLU A 8 -8.83 -4.50 5.26
C GLU A 8 -9.63 -3.76 6.33
N ILE A 9 -9.74 -2.44 6.19
CA ILE A 9 -10.55 -1.58 7.06
C ILE A 9 -11.60 -0.89 6.18
N PRO A 10 -12.86 -1.35 6.21
CA PRO A 10 -13.95 -0.63 5.57
C PRO A 10 -14.34 0.61 6.40
N TYR A 11 -14.58 1.74 5.74
CA TYR A 11 -15.12 2.95 6.35
C TYR A 11 -16.05 3.65 5.36
N GLU A 12 -17.35 3.67 5.65
CA GLU A 12 -18.38 4.23 4.76
C GLU A 12 -18.24 3.66 3.33
N CYS A 13 -18.10 4.52 2.31
CA CYS A 13 -17.89 4.14 0.91
C CYS A 13 -16.40 3.86 0.56
N MET A 14 -15.51 3.83 1.54
CA MET A 14 -14.06 3.66 1.35
C MET A 14 -13.58 2.34 1.95
N ARG A 15 -12.50 1.80 1.38
CA ARG A 15 -11.80 0.64 1.93
C ARG A 15 -10.31 0.95 2.01
N PHE A 16 -9.70 0.66 3.15
CA PHE A 16 -8.28 0.81 3.34
C PHE A 16 -7.64 -0.57 3.43
N LEU A 17 -6.55 -0.78 2.71
CA LEU A 17 -5.77 -2.00 2.77
C LEU A 17 -4.42 -1.68 3.41
N ILE A 18 -4.22 -2.23 4.61
CA ILE A 18 -2.98 -2.10 5.35
C ILE A 18 -2.08 -3.28 5.01
N THR A 19 -0.90 -2.97 4.48
CA THR A 19 0.10 -3.96 4.13
C THR A 19 1.49 -3.53 4.60
N HIS A 20 2.40 -4.50 4.72
CA HIS A 20 3.81 -4.19 4.91
C HIS A 20 4.46 -3.69 3.64
N ASN A 21 5.52 -2.90 3.80
CA ASN A 21 6.38 -2.47 2.72
C ASN A 21 6.95 -3.68 1.95
N PRO A 22 6.79 -3.75 0.62
CA PRO A 22 7.40 -4.80 -0.18
C PRO A 22 8.92 -4.61 -0.29
N THR A 23 9.64 -5.71 -0.53
CA THR A 23 11.01 -5.68 -1.05
C THR A 23 10.98 -5.78 -2.58
N ASN A 24 12.07 -5.37 -3.26
CA ASN A 24 12.19 -5.49 -4.72
C ASN A 24 11.87 -6.91 -5.25
N ALA A 25 12.24 -7.95 -4.49
CA ALA A 25 11.95 -9.36 -4.84
C ALA A 25 10.46 -9.73 -4.75
N THR A 26 9.69 -9.03 -3.90
CA THR A 26 8.25 -9.31 -3.67
C THR A 26 7.33 -8.31 -4.37
N LEU A 27 7.89 -7.33 -5.07
CA LEU A 27 7.13 -6.22 -5.66
C LEU A 27 6.10 -6.68 -6.69
N ASN A 28 6.45 -7.67 -7.52
CA ASN A 28 5.52 -8.23 -8.51
C ASN A 28 4.29 -8.83 -7.83
N LYS A 29 4.49 -9.71 -6.84
CA LYS A 29 3.40 -10.31 -6.06
C LYS A 29 2.57 -9.25 -5.34
N PHE A 30 3.23 -8.25 -4.78
CA PHE A 30 2.56 -7.14 -4.11
C PHE A 30 1.61 -6.40 -5.05
N THR A 31 2.05 -6.13 -6.29
CA THR A 31 1.24 -5.43 -7.29
C THR A 31 0.04 -6.27 -7.74
N GLU A 32 0.21 -7.59 -7.85
CA GLU A 32 -0.91 -8.52 -8.11
C GLU A 32 -1.93 -8.52 -6.96
N GLU A 33 -1.47 -8.50 -5.71
CA GLU A 33 -2.38 -8.39 -4.55
C GLU A 33 -3.13 -7.06 -4.57
N LEU A 34 -2.46 -5.93 -4.80
CA LEU A 34 -3.11 -4.63 -4.90
C LEU A 34 -4.23 -4.63 -5.96
N LYS A 35 -3.97 -5.24 -7.12
CA LYS A 35 -4.98 -5.41 -8.17
C LYS A 35 -6.15 -6.29 -7.73
N LYS A 36 -5.87 -7.40 -7.03
CA LYS A 36 -6.90 -8.31 -6.51
C LYS A 36 -7.85 -7.61 -5.53
N PHE A 37 -7.32 -6.68 -4.72
CA PHE A 37 -8.12 -5.86 -3.80
C PHE A 37 -8.74 -4.61 -4.47
N GLY A 38 -8.43 -4.34 -5.74
CA GLY A 38 -8.93 -3.18 -6.47
C GLY A 38 -8.30 -1.85 -6.03
N VAL A 39 -7.10 -1.89 -5.44
CA VAL A 39 -6.38 -0.67 -5.01
C VAL A 39 -6.00 0.15 -6.24
N ASN A 40 -6.45 1.40 -6.28
CA ASN A 40 -6.04 2.39 -7.28
C ASN A 40 -4.99 3.38 -6.73
N THR A 41 -4.95 3.58 -5.42
CA THR A 41 -4.08 4.57 -4.78
C THR A 41 -3.25 3.92 -3.65
N LEU A 42 -1.94 3.97 -3.78
CA LEU A 42 -0.97 3.46 -2.81
C LEU A 42 -0.30 4.62 -2.09
N VAL A 43 -0.48 4.73 -0.77
CA VAL A 43 0.20 5.77 0.04
C VAL A 43 1.36 5.16 0.82
N ARG A 44 2.58 5.62 0.52
CA ARG A 44 3.80 5.28 1.24
C ARG A 44 4.05 6.34 2.32
N VAL A 45 4.11 5.89 3.58
CA VAL A 45 4.39 6.74 4.75
C VAL A 45 5.84 6.63 5.25
N CYS A 46 6.58 5.66 4.73
CA CYS A 46 7.99 5.42 5.04
C CYS A 46 8.88 5.78 3.84
N ASP A 47 10.19 5.76 4.07
CA ASP A 47 11.21 5.97 3.04
C ASP A 47 11.03 5.00 1.86
N ALA A 48 11.32 5.49 0.65
CA ALA A 48 11.07 4.76 -0.58
C ALA A 48 12.17 3.71 -0.82
N THR A 49 11.94 2.48 -0.37
CA THR A 49 12.91 1.38 -0.54
C THR A 49 12.81 0.65 -1.88
N TYR A 50 11.87 1.04 -2.75
CA TYR A 50 11.63 0.44 -4.06
C TYR A 50 11.16 1.49 -5.08
N ASP A 51 11.41 1.20 -6.35
CA ASP A 51 11.01 2.05 -7.45
C ASP A 51 9.49 1.96 -7.71
N LYS A 52 8.84 3.12 -7.88
CA LYS A 52 7.39 3.20 -8.07
C LYS A 52 6.93 2.99 -9.52
N ALA A 53 7.82 3.09 -10.50
CA ALA A 53 7.49 2.90 -11.92
C ALA A 53 6.78 1.57 -12.23
N PRO A 54 7.20 0.40 -11.70
CA PRO A 54 6.47 -0.87 -11.89
C PRO A 54 5.05 -0.85 -11.32
N VAL A 55 4.81 -0.13 -10.22
CA VAL A 55 3.48 -0.03 -9.60
C VAL A 55 2.60 0.97 -10.37
N GLU A 56 3.19 2.10 -10.80
CA GLU A 56 2.50 3.11 -11.61
C GLU A 56 2.17 2.60 -13.02
N LYS A 57 3.03 1.76 -13.61
CA LYS A 57 2.79 1.08 -14.90
C LYS A 57 1.55 0.20 -14.87
N GLU A 58 1.22 -0.32 -13.69
CA GLU A 58 0.07 -1.20 -13.45
C GLU A 58 -1.22 -0.40 -13.17
N GLY A 59 -1.16 0.93 -13.25
CA GLY A 59 -2.30 1.85 -13.09
C GLY A 59 -2.53 2.31 -11.65
N ILE A 60 -1.60 2.03 -10.74
CA ILE A 60 -1.74 2.35 -9.32
C ILE A 60 -0.95 3.63 -9.00
N GLN A 61 -1.64 4.67 -8.53
CA GLN A 61 -1.00 5.93 -8.17
C GLN A 61 -0.24 5.79 -6.86
N VAL A 62 1.06 6.10 -6.85
CA VAL A 62 1.91 6.02 -5.65
C VAL A 62 2.16 7.41 -5.07
N LEU A 63 1.56 7.68 -3.91
CA LEU A 63 1.71 8.94 -3.16
C LEU A 63 2.70 8.76 -2.01
N GLY A 64 3.65 9.68 -1.86
CA GLY A 64 4.55 9.73 -0.71
C GLY A 64 4.07 10.80 0.27
N LEU A 65 3.39 10.39 1.36
CA LEU A 65 2.98 11.32 2.41
C LEU A 65 3.90 11.15 3.63
N ILE A 66 4.99 11.91 3.63
CA ILE A 66 5.96 11.93 4.74
C ILE A 66 5.41 12.68 5.98
N VAL A 67 4.22 13.29 5.88
CA VAL A 67 3.65 14.22 6.87
C VAL A 67 2.37 13.75 7.58
N MET A 68 1.87 12.53 7.34
CA MET A 68 0.72 11.97 8.09
C MET A 68 1.16 11.11 9.29
N LEU A 69 2.20 11.55 9.98
CA LEU A 69 2.87 10.86 11.09
C LEU A 69 2.12 10.92 12.45
N PHE A 70 0.79 10.83 12.51
CA PHE A 70 0.11 10.90 13.81
C PHE A 70 -0.96 9.87 14.15
N TYR A 71 -1.29 8.89 13.31
CA TYR A 71 -2.39 7.96 13.68
C TYR A 71 -2.21 6.45 13.55
N MET A 72 -1.07 5.91 13.11
CA MET A 72 -0.83 4.45 13.26
C MET A 72 0.66 4.16 13.42
N SER A 73 1.02 3.70 14.61
CA SER A 73 2.37 3.41 15.05
C SER A 73 3.06 2.32 14.22
N GLN A 74 4.16 2.71 13.53
CA GLN A 74 5.34 1.92 13.16
C GLN A 74 5.32 0.76 12.12
N THR A 75 4.24 0.39 11.41
CA THR A 75 4.35 -0.77 10.45
C THR A 75 3.69 -0.67 9.07
N CYS A 76 2.97 0.40 8.72
CA CYS A 76 1.89 0.25 7.74
C CYS A 76 2.03 1.17 6.52
N VAL A 77 2.20 0.58 5.33
CA VAL A 77 1.84 1.23 4.06
C VAL A 77 0.31 1.29 4.03
N LEU A 78 -0.24 2.51 3.98
CA LEU A 78 -1.69 2.72 3.93
C LEU A 78 -2.09 2.72 2.45
N CYS A 79 -2.71 1.66 1.95
CA CYS A 79 -3.27 1.66 0.59
C CYS A 79 -4.71 2.16 0.69
N ALA A 80 -5.05 3.22 -0.04
CA ALA A 80 -6.41 3.72 -0.12
C ALA A 80 -7.09 3.10 -1.35
N VAL A 81 -8.09 2.26 -1.12
CA VAL A 81 -8.98 1.77 -2.18
C VAL A 81 -10.12 2.77 -2.28
N HIS A 82 -10.06 3.64 -3.30
CA HIS A 82 -11.25 4.39 -3.69
C HIS A 82 -12.19 3.42 -4.41
N VAL A 83 -13.39 3.19 -3.87
CA VAL A 83 -14.47 2.51 -4.61
C VAL A 83 -15.23 3.56 -5.41
#